data_AF-A0A3A0BQ28-F1
#
_entry.id   AF-A0A3A0BQ28-F1
#
_cell.length_a   1.000
_cell.length_b   1.000
_cell.length_c   1.000
_cell.angle_alpha   90.00
_cell.angle_beta   90.00
_cell.angle_gamma   90.00
#
_symmetry.space_group_name_H-M   'P 1'
#
loop_
_entity.id
_entity.type
_entity.pdbx_description
1 polymer ?
#
loop_
_entity_poly.entity_id
_entity_poly.type
_entity_poly.pdbx_seq_one_letter_code
_entity_poly.pdbx_strand_id
1 'polypeptide(L)'
;MKKLLSVFVSLFVLLAITATPALAASGNLTLRETRNDRGGGVIFIFEYTGDFTAGDFKNGSVRLNGQYYPLDCNIVEGEGVVQCTASRALAGQAVQVFLAGFTFWDRVPESRAHSGGGGQYCYNVYHFPAEGEPDAWISQGEYCQEGPASQGDHIYFYSPSWGDYYDFYFEENGLPWTDPDTNPGEGFYFGGIAT
;
A
#
# COMPACT_ATOMS: atom_id res chain seq x y z
N MET A 1 30.79 0.12 -54.60
CA MET A 1 29.36 0.09 -54.20
C MET A 1 28.92 -1.18 -53.46
N LYS A 2 29.58 -2.35 -53.59
CA LYS A 2 29.20 -3.59 -52.88
C LYS A 2 29.38 -3.55 -51.34
N LYS A 3 30.33 -2.77 -50.82
CA LYS A 3 30.61 -2.68 -49.37
C LYS A 3 29.60 -1.83 -48.58
N LEU A 4 28.97 -0.85 -49.23
CA LEU A 4 27.93 0.00 -48.60
C LEU A 4 26.60 -0.75 -48.44
N LEU A 5 26.28 -1.67 -49.36
CA LEU A 5 25.08 -2.49 -49.26
C LEU A 5 25.13 -3.46 -48.06
N SER A 6 26.31 -3.99 -47.74
CA SER A 6 26.51 -4.95 -46.64
C SER A 6 26.29 -4.33 -45.26
N VAL A 7 26.61 -3.03 -45.10
CA VAL A 7 26.45 -2.30 -43.83
C VAL A 7 24.98 -1.94 -43.59
N PHE A 8 24.25 -1.58 -44.65
CA PHE A 8 22.83 -1.28 -44.54
C PHE A 8 21.97 -2.52 -44.20
N VAL A 9 22.30 -3.69 -44.78
CA VAL A 9 21.57 -4.93 -44.49
C VAL A 9 21.82 -5.42 -43.06
N SER A 10 23.04 -5.29 -42.54
CA SER A 10 23.35 -5.66 -41.15
C SER A 10 22.69 -4.72 -40.14
N LEU A 11 22.60 -3.42 -40.43
CA LEU A 11 21.92 -2.46 -39.57
C LEU A 11 20.39 -2.70 -39.51
N PHE A 12 19.77 -3.09 -40.63
CA PHE A 12 18.34 -3.44 -40.66
C PHE A 12 18.02 -4.73 -39.88
N VAL A 13 18.92 -5.71 -39.88
CA VAL A 13 18.75 -6.95 -39.10
C VAL A 13 18.88 -6.68 -37.60
N LEU A 14 19.77 -5.78 -37.16
CA LEU A 14 19.85 -5.41 -35.74
C LEU A 14 18.65 -4.58 -35.27
N LEU A 15 18.09 -3.70 -36.11
CA LEU A 15 16.91 -2.90 -35.75
C LEU A 15 15.64 -3.74 -35.61
N ALA A 16 15.55 -4.86 -36.32
CA ALA A 16 14.41 -5.77 -36.23
C ALA A 16 14.39 -6.59 -34.91
N ILE A 17 15.51 -6.67 -34.18
CA ILE A 17 15.61 -7.47 -32.95
C ILE A 17 15.25 -6.64 -31.70
N THR A 18 15.20 -5.31 -31.79
CA THR A 18 14.95 -4.44 -30.62
C THR A 18 13.48 -4.08 -30.40
N ALA A 19 12.56 -4.59 -31.23
CA ALA A 19 11.12 -4.36 -31.09
C ALA A 19 10.41 -5.67 -30.77
N THR A 20 10.71 -6.27 -29.62
CA THR A 20 9.71 -7.10 -28.95
C THR A 20 8.64 -6.16 -28.44
N PRO A 21 7.41 -6.15 -29.00
CA PRO A 21 6.31 -5.50 -28.31
C PRO A 21 6.18 -6.20 -26.97
N ALA A 22 6.36 -5.47 -25.87
CA ALA A 22 5.76 -5.89 -24.61
C ALA A 22 4.27 -5.93 -24.91
N LEU A 23 3.72 -7.14 -25.10
CA LEU A 23 2.29 -7.33 -25.17
C LEU A 23 1.76 -6.91 -23.79
N ALA A 24 1.41 -5.64 -23.67
CA ALA A 24 0.51 -5.22 -22.62
C ALA A 24 -0.74 -6.08 -22.82
N ALA A 25 -1.12 -6.84 -21.79
CA ALA A 25 -2.41 -7.52 -21.77
C ALA A 25 -3.49 -6.52 -22.21
N SER A 26 -4.49 -6.96 -22.98
CA SER A 26 -5.54 -6.11 -23.57
C SER A 26 -6.53 -5.55 -22.53
N GLY A 27 -6.07 -5.33 -21.31
CA GLY A 27 -6.86 -4.95 -20.16
C GLY A 27 -6.20 -3.85 -19.33
N ASN A 28 -7.00 -3.27 -18.44
CA ASN A 28 -6.54 -2.31 -17.45
C ASN A 28 -6.43 -2.99 -16.09
N LEU A 29 -5.42 -2.61 -15.30
CA LEU A 29 -5.21 -3.08 -13.94
C LEU A 29 -5.01 -1.87 -13.05
N THR A 30 -5.78 -1.78 -11.97
CA THR A 30 -5.73 -0.67 -11.02
C THR A 30 -5.53 -1.20 -9.61
N LEU A 31 -4.55 -0.65 -8.89
CA LEU A 31 -4.38 -0.91 -7.47
C LEU A 31 -5.51 -0.22 -6.72
N ARG A 32 -6.38 -1.00 -6.07
CA ARG A 32 -7.52 -0.51 -5.30
C ARG A 32 -7.17 -0.31 -3.84
N GLU A 33 -6.42 -1.25 -3.26
CA GLU A 33 -6.15 -1.26 -1.83
C GLU A 33 -4.83 -1.97 -1.54
N THR A 34 -4.06 -1.43 -0.60
CA THR A 34 -2.92 -2.11 0.02
C THR A 34 -3.18 -2.22 1.51
N ARG A 35 -3.19 -3.46 2.00
CA ARG A 35 -3.46 -3.78 3.40
C ARG A 35 -2.37 -4.68 3.97
N ASN A 36 -2.27 -4.68 5.30
CA ASN A 36 -1.31 -5.50 6.02
C ASN A 36 -2.03 -6.24 7.14
N ASP A 37 -2.71 -7.33 6.77
CA ASP A 37 -3.61 -8.05 7.66
C ASP A 37 -2.85 -8.80 8.77
N ARG A 38 -3.49 -8.86 9.95
CA ARG A 38 -2.95 -9.49 11.17
C ARG A 38 -2.52 -10.94 10.93
N GLY A 39 -1.25 -11.25 11.19
CA GLY A 39 -0.71 -12.62 11.07
C GLY A 39 -0.59 -13.14 9.63
N GLY A 40 -0.99 -12.33 8.65
CA GLY A 40 -0.85 -12.56 7.22
C GLY A 40 0.40 -11.91 6.63
N GLY A 41 0.49 -11.97 5.31
CA GLY A 41 1.41 -11.16 4.52
C GLY A 41 0.80 -9.80 4.18
N VAL A 42 1.60 -8.96 3.52
CA VAL A 42 1.09 -7.73 2.89
C VAL A 42 0.19 -8.13 1.73
N ILE A 43 -0.96 -7.50 1.58
CA ILE A 43 -1.96 -7.85 0.57
C ILE A 43 -2.21 -6.63 -0.30
N PHE A 44 -2.12 -6.83 -1.61
CA PHE A 44 -2.48 -5.87 -2.63
C PHE A 44 -3.73 -6.37 -3.35
N ILE A 45 -4.77 -5.54 -3.39
CA ILE A 45 -6.01 -5.83 -4.11
C ILE A 45 -6.03 -4.99 -5.38
N PHE A 46 -6.13 -5.66 -6.51
CA PHE A 46 -6.25 -5.01 -7.81
C PHE A 46 -7.60 -5.30 -8.43
N GLU A 47 -8.16 -4.29 -9.07
CA GLU A 47 -9.26 -4.45 -10.00
C GLU A 47 -8.72 -4.53 -11.41
N TYR A 48 -9.27 -5.42 -12.22
CA TYR A 48 -8.89 -5.58 -13.61
C TYR A 48 -10.11 -5.60 -14.53
N THR A 49 -9.92 -5.07 -15.73
CA THR A 49 -10.91 -5.14 -16.82
C THR A 49 -10.20 -5.61 -18.09
N GLY A 50 -10.88 -6.41 -18.91
CA GLY A 50 -10.30 -7.03 -20.10
C GLY A 50 -9.88 -8.49 -19.88
N ASP A 51 -9.17 -9.05 -20.85
CA ASP A 51 -8.94 -10.50 -20.97
C ASP A 51 -7.66 -10.93 -20.23
N PHE A 52 -7.64 -10.82 -18.91
CA PHE A 52 -6.56 -11.38 -18.09
C PHE A 52 -6.80 -12.88 -17.81
N THR A 53 -5.71 -13.64 -17.86
CA THR A 53 -5.66 -15.05 -17.49
C THR A 53 -4.95 -15.24 -16.15
N ALA A 54 -5.16 -16.38 -15.50
CA ALA A 54 -4.38 -16.76 -14.32
C ALA A 54 -2.86 -16.76 -14.58
N GLY A 55 -2.41 -16.92 -15.83
CA GLY A 55 -0.99 -16.86 -16.18
C GLY A 55 -0.38 -15.47 -16.03
N ASP A 56 -1.16 -14.42 -16.26
CA ASP A 56 -0.68 -13.03 -16.28
C ASP A 56 -0.25 -12.54 -14.88
N PHE A 57 -0.78 -13.18 -13.83
CA PHE A 57 -0.52 -12.81 -12.44
C PHE A 57 0.57 -13.67 -11.77
N LYS A 58 1.10 -14.71 -12.41
CA LYS A 58 2.06 -15.66 -11.78
C LYS A 58 3.45 -15.11 -11.50
N ASN A 59 3.85 -14.05 -12.20
CA ASN A 59 5.20 -13.47 -12.11
C ASN A 59 5.20 -12.09 -11.44
N GLY A 60 4.19 -11.80 -10.62
CA GLY A 60 4.13 -10.56 -9.86
C GLY A 60 5.28 -10.46 -8.86
N SER A 61 5.77 -9.24 -8.62
CA SER A 61 6.79 -8.99 -7.60
C SER A 61 6.69 -7.58 -7.01
N VAL A 62 7.20 -7.43 -5.79
CA VAL A 62 7.37 -6.14 -5.13
C VAL A 62 8.86 -5.84 -5.02
N ARG A 63 9.27 -4.63 -5.38
CA ARG A 63 10.65 -4.16 -5.26
C ARG A 63 10.77 -3.21 -4.07
N LEU A 64 11.73 -3.52 -3.20
CA LEU A 64 12.15 -2.70 -2.08
C LEU A 64 13.67 -2.68 -2.05
N ASN A 65 14.28 -1.48 -2.11
CA ASN A 65 15.74 -1.28 -2.03
C ASN A 65 16.55 -2.18 -2.99
N GLY A 66 16.04 -2.41 -4.20
CA GLY A 66 16.68 -3.25 -5.23
C GLY A 66 16.51 -4.76 -5.04
N GLN A 67 15.86 -5.21 -3.96
CA GLN A 67 15.45 -6.59 -3.76
C GLN A 67 14.04 -6.82 -4.29
N TYR A 68 13.79 -8.01 -4.83
CA TYR A 68 12.48 -8.43 -5.34
C TYR A 68 11.86 -9.47 -4.42
N TYR A 69 10.61 -9.24 -4.06
CA TYR A 69 9.78 -10.11 -3.24
C TYR A 69 8.67 -10.68 -4.13
N PRO A 70 8.48 -12.00 -4.22
CA PRO A 70 7.44 -12.57 -5.07
C PRO A 70 6.04 -12.21 -4.55
N LEU A 71 5.10 -12.05 -5.48
CA LEU A 71 3.67 -12.00 -5.20
C LEU A 71 3.04 -13.37 -5.40
N ASP A 72 2.16 -13.77 -4.50
CA ASP A 72 1.27 -14.92 -4.66
C ASP A 72 -0.17 -14.43 -4.85
N CYS A 73 -0.70 -14.61 -6.06
CA CYS A 73 -1.95 -13.99 -6.51
C CYS A 73 -3.06 -15.01 -6.70
N ASN A 74 -4.23 -14.70 -6.14
CA ASN A 74 -5.47 -15.44 -6.31
C ASN A 74 -6.50 -14.55 -7.03
N ILE A 75 -7.02 -15.02 -8.16
CA ILE A 75 -8.12 -14.37 -8.87
C ILE A 75 -9.42 -14.75 -8.16
N VAL A 76 -10.24 -13.74 -7.86
CA VAL A 76 -11.62 -13.95 -7.42
C VAL A 76 -12.49 -13.99 -8.68
N GLU A 77 -12.86 -15.20 -9.12
CA GLU A 77 -13.60 -15.40 -10.37
C GLU A 77 -14.94 -14.65 -10.37
N GLY A 78 -15.21 -13.92 -11.46
CA GLY A 78 -16.49 -13.21 -11.67
C GLY A 78 -16.55 -11.80 -11.08
N GLU A 79 -15.57 -11.38 -10.28
CA GLU A 79 -15.56 -10.04 -9.67
C GLU A 79 -14.60 -9.06 -10.37
N GLY A 80 -13.73 -9.54 -11.25
CA GLY A 80 -12.69 -8.69 -11.85
C GLY A 80 -11.66 -8.21 -10.82
N VAL A 81 -11.45 -9.00 -9.76
CA VAL A 81 -10.54 -8.69 -8.65
C VAL A 81 -9.46 -9.76 -8.56
N VAL A 82 -8.22 -9.32 -8.34
CA VAL A 82 -7.11 -10.19 -7.99
C VAL A 82 -6.49 -9.73 -6.68
N GLN A 83 -6.34 -10.67 -5.76
CA GLN A 83 -5.70 -10.45 -4.48
C GLN A 83 -4.31 -11.07 -4.50
N CYS A 84 -3.28 -10.25 -4.32
CA CYS A 84 -1.89 -10.69 -4.28
C CYS A 84 -1.29 -10.51 -2.90
N THR A 85 -0.65 -11.56 -2.38
CA THR A 85 0.02 -11.53 -1.09
C THR A 85 1.54 -11.47 -1.25
N ALA A 86 2.21 -10.78 -0.32
CA ALA A 86 3.64 -10.53 -0.34
C ALA A 86 4.23 -10.69 1.07
N SER A 87 5.55 -10.63 1.15
CA SER A 87 6.27 -10.71 2.42
C SER A 87 5.89 -9.60 3.38
N ARG A 88 5.66 -9.95 4.66
CA ARG A 88 5.52 -9.01 5.78
C ARG A 88 6.72 -8.08 5.97
N ALA A 89 7.88 -8.41 5.41
CA ALA A 89 9.07 -7.55 5.47
C ALA A 89 8.87 -6.20 4.76
N LEU A 90 7.82 -6.08 3.94
CA LEU A 90 7.45 -4.86 3.23
C LEU A 90 6.62 -3.89 4.09
N ALA A 91 6.21 -4.28 5.30
CA ALA A 91 5.41 -3.46 6.21
C ALA A 91 6.04 -2.09 6.47
N GLY A 92 5.23 -1.01 6.38
CA GLY A 92 5.67 0.36 6.61
C GLY A 92 6.56 0.96 5.52
N GLN A 93 6.84 0.22 4.43
CA GLN A 93 7.77 0.65 3.40
C GLN A 93 7.04 1.24 2.18
N ALA A 94 7.67 2.23 1.54
CA ALA A 94 7.31 2.64 0.19
C ALA A 94 7.86 1.61 -0.81
N VAL A 95 6.99 1.05 -1.64
CA VAL A 95 7.31 -0.08 -2.51
C VAL A 95 6.90 0.19 -3.95
N GLN A 96 7.51 -0.57 -4.85
CA GLN A 96 7.10 -0.62 -6.24
C GLN A 96 6.58 -2.02 -6.56
N VAL A 97 5.33 -2.12 -7.01
CA VAL A 97 4.67 -3.39 -7.32
C VAL A 97 4.63 -3.60 -8.83
N PHE A 98 5.08 -4.75 -9.29
CA PHE A 98 5.07 -5.18 -10.69
C PHE A 98 4.09 -6.33 -10.85
N LEU A 99 3.09 -6.19 -11.71
CA LEU A 99 2.07 -7.23 -11.93
C LEU A 99 1.49 -7.13 -13.33
N ALA A 100 1.43 -8.25 -14.06
CA ALA A 100 0.85 -8.34 -15.41
C ALA A 100 1.34 -7.26 -16.41
N GLY A 101 2.60 -6.84 -16.30
CA GLY A 101 3.19 -5.78 -17.12
C GLY A 101 2.97 -4.35 -16.63
N PHE A 102 2.17 -4.16 -15.58
CA PHE A 102 1.93 -2.88 -14.92
C PHE A 102 2.90 -2.65 -13.76
N THR A 103 3.03 -1.37 -13.40
CA THR A 103 3.87 -0.91 -12.29
C THR A 103 3.08 0.06 -11.43
N PHE A 104 3.01 -0.21 -10.14
CA PHE A 104 2.32 0.60 -9.14
C PHE A 104 3.32 1.06 -8.08
N TRP A 105 3.09 2.24 -7.51
CA TRP A 105 3.85 2.75 -6.38
C TRP A 105 2.88 2.93 -5.24
N ASP A 106 3.22 2.40 -4.08
CA ASP A 106 2.37 2.54 -2.90
C ASP A 106 3.18 2.46 -1.61
N ARG A 107 2.61 2.94 -0.50
CA ARG A 107 3.14 2.77 0.85
C ARG A 107 2.38 1.66 1.54
N VAL A 108 3.10 0.61 1.90
CA VAL A 108 2.52 -0.49 2.66
C VAL A 108 2.26 -0.02 4.10
N PRO A 109 1.04 -0.21 4.63
CA PRO A 109 0.76 0.06 6.04
C PRO A 109 1.69 -0.73 6.96
N GLU A 110 2.04 -0.17 8.12
CA GLU A 110 2.78 -0.92 9.14
C GLU A 110 1.97 -2.15 9.59
N SER A 111 2.65 -3.26 9.89
CA SER A 111 1.95 -4.44 10.40
C SER A 111 1.48 -4.12 11.81
N ARG A 112 0.18 -4.29 12.08
CA ARG A 112 -0.42 -4.20 13.42
C ARG A 112 0.52 -4.77 14.47
N ALA A 113 1.22 -3.92 15.21
CA ALA A 113 2.24 -4.36 16.15
C ALA A 113 1.53 -5.08 17.31
N HIS A 114 1.87 -6.36 17.48
CA HIS A 114 1.64 -7.04 18.74
C HIS A 114 2.61 -6.42 19.74
N SER A 115 2.17 -5.43 20.52
CA SER A 115 2.83 -5.18 21.79
C SER A 115 2.72 -6.48 22.59
N GLY A 116 3.86 -6.95 23.06
CA GLY A 116 4.14 -8.38 23.23
C GLY A 116 3.16 -9.17 24.11
N GLY A 117 2.95 -10.43 23.72
CA GLY A 117 2.59 -11.50 24.64
C GLY A 117 1.26 -11.33 25.37
N GLY A 118 0.15 -11.50 24.65
CA GLY A 118 -1.15 -11.74 25.28
C GLY A 118 -2.19 -10.63 25.08
N GLY A 119 -2.60 -10.42 23.84
CA GLY A 119 -4.02 -10.18 23.56
C GLY A 119 -4.56 -8.75 23.53
N GLN A 120 -3.73 -7.71 23.38
CA GLN A 120 -4.24 -6.34 23.17
C GLN A 120 -3.83 -5.77 21.81
N TYR A 121 -4.72 -4.99 21.22
CA TYR A 121 -4.56 -4.19 20.02
C TYR A 121 -4.25 -2.77 20.46
N CYS A 122 -3.11 -2.25 20.02
CA CYS A 122 -2.66 -0.93 20.42
C CYS A 122 -2.61 -0.01 19.21
N TYR A 123 -3.10 1.21 19.41
CA TYR A 123 -3.28 2.22 18.38
C TYR A 123 -2.62 3.50 18.83
N ASN A 124 -1.90 4.16 17.93
CA ASN A 124 -1.40 5.50 18.21
C ASN A 124 -2.57 6.47 18.33
N VAL A 125 -2.43 7.41 19.25
CA VAL A 125 -3.36 8.51 19.46
C VAL A 125 -2.69 9.77 18.92
N TYR A 126 -3.31 10.42 17.96
CA TYR A 126 -2.76 11.58 17.26
C TYR A 126 -3.60 12.83 17.49
N HIS A 127 -2.94 13.98 17.50
CA HIS A 127 -3.61 15.25 17.31
C HIS A 127 -2.98 16.05 16.18
N PHE A 128 -3.74 17.02 15.67
CA PHE A 128 -3.23 18.01 14.75
C PHE A 128 -2.52 19.11 15.55
N PRO A 129 -1.33 19.57 15.13
CA PRO A 129 -0.63 20.68 15.76
C PRO A 129 -1.54 21.91 15.85
N ALA A 130 -1.41 22.68 16.94
CA ALA A 130 -2.02 24.00 17.02
C ALA A 130 -1.40 24.94 15.97
N GLU A 131 -2.12 26.00 15.59
CA GLU A 131 -1.62 27.00 14.64
C GLU A 131 -0.21 27.48 15.03
N GLY A 132 0.77 27.27 14.15
CA GLY A 132 2.17 27.69 14.34
C GLY A 132 3.18 26.58 14.61
N GLU A 133 2.75 25.32 14.72
CA GLU A 133 3.64 24.15 14.78
C GLU A 133 3.82 23.49 13.40
N PRO A 134 4.91 22.74 13.16
CA PRO A 134 5.16 22.08 11.87
C PRO A 134 3.97 21.20 11.47
N ASP A 135 3.59 21.22 10.19
CA ASP A 135 2.43 20.53 9.60
C ASP A 135 2.51 18.98 9.67
N ALA A 136 2.69 18.42 10.86
CA ALA A 136 2.87 17.00 11.10
C ALA A 136 2.03 16.57 12.31
N TRP A 137 1.32 15.46 12.17
CA TRP A 137 0.57 14.84 13.26
C TRP A 137 1.47 14.50 14.43
N ILE A 138 1.03 14.88 15.64
CA ILE A 138 1.79 14.66 16.86
C ILE A 138 1.19 13.48 17.61
N SER A 139 1.99 12.44 17.79
CA SER A 139 1.63 11.31 18.65
C SER A 139 1.52 11.76 20.10
N GLN A 140 0.35 11.51 20.71
CA GLN A 140 0.01 11.76 22.11
C GLN A 140 0.32 10.54 22.99
N GLY A 141 0.56 9.38 22.38
CA GLY A 141 0.77 8.11 23.05
C GLY A 141 0.09 6.96 22.32
N GLU A 142 -0.05 5.85 23.04
CA GLU A 142 -0.64 4.61 22.53
C GLU A 142 -1.81 4.19 23.43
N TYR A 143 -2.92 3.77 22.81
CA TYR A 143 -4.08 3.22 23.48
C TYR A 143 -4.28 1.75 23.10
N CYS A 144 -4.37 0.89 24.11
CA CYS A 144 -4.52 -0.56 23.94
C CYS A 144 -5.91 -1.05 24.37
N GLN A 145 -6.49 -1.94 23.58
CA GLN A 145 -7.80 -2.56 23.83
C GLN A 145 -7.83 -4.05 23.45
N GLU A 146 -8.79 -4.81 23.99
CA GLU A 146 -8.84 -6.27 23.81
C GLU A 146 -9.28 -6.71 22.39
N GLY A 147 -10.01 -5.85 21.68
CA GLY A 147 -10.50 -6.07 20.32
C GLY A 147 -9.93 -5.07 19.32
N PRO A 148 -10.00 -5.34 18.01
CA PRO A 148 -9.66 -4.34 17.01
C PRO A 148 -10.66 -3.17 17.09
N ALA A 149 -10.17 -1.96 16.88
CA ALA A 149 -11.03 -0.79 16.74
C ALA A 149 -11.74 -0.82 15.38
N SER A 150 -12.97 -0.33 15.35
CA SER A 150 -13.78 -0.13 14.15
C SER A 150 -13.83 1.35 13.81
N GLN A 151 -13.99 1.69 12.53
CA GLN A 151 -14.12 3.06 12.08
C GLN A 151 -15.15 3.84 12.92
N GLY A 152 -14.74 4.97 13.50
CA GLY A 152 -15.57 5.82 14.35
C GLY A 152 -15.66 5.40 15.82
N ASP A 153 -15.05 4.28 16.24
CA ASP A 153 -14.88 3.98 17.67
C ASP A 153 -14.19 5.14 18.36
N HIS A 154 -14.58 5.47 19.59
CA HIS A 154 -13.96 6.57 20.32
C HIS A 154 -13.35 6.12 21.64
N ILE A 155 -12.31 6.84 22.05
CA ILE A 155 -11.63 6.67 23.32
C ILE A 155 -11.54 8.01 24.04
N TYR A 156 -11.50 7.95 25.36
CA TYR A 156 -11.21 9.10 26.21
C TYR A 156 -9.77 9.01 26.69
N PHE A 157 -8.89 9.87 26.16
CA PHE A 157 -7.43 9.75 26.33
C PHE A 157 -6.82 11.07 26.81
N TYR A 158 -5.83 10.97 27.70
CA TYR A 158 -5.09 12.13 28.21
C TYR A 158 -4.11 12.65 27.18
N SER A 159 -4.25 13.89 26.72
CA SER A 159 -3.28 14.56 25.85
C SER A 159 -2.19 15.20 26.69
N PRO A 160 -0.92 14.74 26.61
CA PRO A 160 0.18 15.38 27.33
C PRO A 160 0.42 16.81 26.84
N SER A 161 0.16 17.09 25.57
CA SER A 161 0.33 18.40 24.96
C SER A 161 -0.68 19.44 25.47
N TRP A 162 -1.90 19.03 25.79
CA TRP A 162 -2.95 19.94 26.29
C TRP A 162 -3.18 19.85 27.80
N GLY A 163 -2.65 18.81 28.44
CA GLY A 163 -2.75 18.63 29.89
C GLY A 163 -4.14 18.23 30.38
N ASP A 164 -4.98 17.66 29.51
CA ASP A 164 -6.36 17.24 29.83
C ASP A 164 -6.79 16.02 29.00
N TYR A 165 -7.94 15.45 29.33
CA TYR A 165 -8.55 14.32 28.61
C TYR A 165 -9.53 14.77 27.53
N TYR A 166 -9.45 14.14 26.38
CA TYR A 166 -10.27 14.44 25.21
C TYR A 166 -10.80 13.18 24.55
N ASP A 167 -11.85 13.33 23.75
CA ASP A 167 -12.36 12.29 22.87
C ASP A 167 -11.52 12.22 21.59
N PHE A 168 -11.10 11.01 21.25
CA PHE A 168 -10.42 10.70 19.99
C PHE A 168 -11.20 9.61 19.26
N TYR A 169 -11.26 9.69 17.94
CA TYR A 169 -12.03 8.77 17.09
C TYR A 169 -11.11 7.95 16.20
N PHE A 170 -11.42 6.68 16.05
CA PHE A 170 -10.64 5.75 15.26
C PHE A 170 -10.88 5.94 13.77
N GLU A 171 -9.79 6.03 13.02
CA GLU A 171 -9.79 6.14 11.56
C GLU A 171 -8.90 5.03 11.00
N GLU A 172 -9.47 4.13 10.19
CA GLU A 172 -8.74 2.98 9.65
C GLU A 172 -7.66 3.40 8.63
N ASN A 173 -7.91 4.49 7.90
CA ASN A 173 -7.03 5.02 6.85
C ASN A 173 -6.44 6.40 7.20
N GLY A 174 -6.56 6.80 8.46
CA GLY A 174 -6.34 8.19 8.89
C GLY A 174 -7.35 9.17 8.28
N LEU A 175 -7.13 10.46 8.50
CA LEU A 175 -8.13 11.46 8.17
C LEU A 175 -8.13 11.85 6.68
N PRO A 176 -9.29 11.83 5.98
CA PRO A 176 -9.35 11.95 4.52
C PRO A 176 -9.00 13.34 3.96
N TRP A 177 -8.92 14.37 4.80
CA TRP A 177 -8.49 15.73 4.40
C TRP A 177 -7.00 16.00 4.61
N THR A 178 -6.24 15.02 5.09
CA THR A 178 -4.79 15.17 5.27
C THR A 178 -4.04 14.88 3.98
N ASP A 179 -2.92 15.56 3.77
CA ASP A 179 -2.01 15.25 2.66
C ASP A 179 -1.54 13.78 2.83
N PRO A 180 -1.62 12.94 1.79
CA PRO A 180 -1.13 11.57 1.84
C PRO A 180 0.31 11.42 2.39
N ASP A 181 1.17 12.41 2.18
CA ASP A 181 2.55 12.40 2.67
C ASP A 181 2.67 12.70 4.18
N THR A 182 1.62 13.26 4.79
CA THR A 182 1.57 13.60 6.23
C THR A 182 0.57 12.76 7.02
N ASN A 183 -0.27 11.97 6.35
CA ASN A 183 -1.24 11.10 7.00
C ASN A 183 -0.52 9.95 7.76
N PRO A 184 -0.68 9.85 9.09
CA PRO A 184 -0.01 8.80 9.85
C PRO A 184 -0.70 7.43 9.75
N GLY A 185 -1.88 7.35 9.10
CA GLY A 185 -2.57 6.10 8.81
C GLY A 185 -3.55 5.67 9.91
N GLU A 186 -3.63 4.38 10.20
CA GLU A 186 -4.56 3.84 11.21
C GLU A 186 -4.27 4.42 12.61
N GLY A 187 -5.29 4.96 13.29
CA GLY A 187 -5.11 5.51 14.64
C GLY A 187 -6.34 6.22 15.22
N PHE A 188 -6.22 6.69 16.45
CA PHE A 188 -7.22 7.53 17.10
C PHE A 188 -6.87 9.02 16.93
N TYR A 189 -7.81 9.82 16.45
CA TYR A 189 -7.59 11.22 16.08
C TYR A 189 -8.48 12.17 16.87
N PHE A 190 -7.90 13.27 17.32
CA PHE A 190 -8.68 14.34 17.93
C PHE A 190 -9.59 15.01 16.88
N GLY A 191 -10.89 15.06 17.14
CA GLY A 191 -11.86 15.70 16.24
C GLY A 191 -12.17 14.91 14.96
N GLY A 192 -11.95 13.60 14.95
CA GLY A 192 -12.43 12.72 13.87
C GLY A 192 -13.92 12.92 13.62
N ILE A 193 -14.32 12.88 12.34
CA ILE A 193 -15.68 13.18 11.95
C ILE A 193 -16.57 12.02 12.41
N ALA A 194 -17.42 12.29 13.39
CA ALA A 194 -18.67 11.54 13.53
C ALA A 194 -19.41 11.67 12.19
N THR A 195 -19.40 10.60 11.40
CA THR A 195 -20.28 10.48 10.24
C THR A 195 -21.70 10.17 10.69
#